data_AF-A0A8B8GLB5-F1
#
_entry.id   AF-A0A8B8GLB5-F1
#
_cell.length_a   1.000
_cell.length_b   1.000
_cell.length_c   1.000
_cell.angle_alpha   90.00
_cell.angle_beta   90.00
_cell.angle_gamma   90.00
#
_symmetry.space_group_name_H-M   'P 1'
#
loop_
_entity.id
_entity.type
_entity.pdbx_description
1 polymer ?
#
loop_
_entity_poly.entity_id
_entity_poly.type
_entity_poly.pdbx_seq_one_letter_code
_entity_poly.pdbx_strand_id
1 'polypeptide(L)'
;MILYRGKEDFNNDFNLKKVLSLSLYSPLLGVIVDWSCNEDLSFEFSDNWLWNSSYHWLMIMEKNSNKNIRSFLSTKNINLTVWSEVFLAYPNNTMYGIFKNWHIFDIYRTAYEPRGQLMIDVVNETFGKWGNRICKYDKRSNLENLTLDVVTIGNAYGSATKTNSTSITASNKELVKYLRTYNLDRMNYGQKFSYAIMYSLTRNVLNLTMYIKTTNSWGYKTNNKWDGVIGMLISGEADFSVILNAIRPERLEVVEYSAITTWEHCPSFIFRQPRSSSTSMNIFLRPFEMNVWFAIIGLMLLSTLVYYTIIYFESNEVFILKTLSDIFLLKIGTLCQQGTVMELTKLSNRFIVLLMFLFSLIVYQFYSSSIVSGLLRPTIINIDSLRELDESGLDVGIEDYNIVTKLANMAAETNPYMKKIIDKKVKPKSEYLFAKDGVKKVKKGHYAFYTDPASSYWFVNDIFTEKEKCDLSELPITRPEVTGFLVQKNSPYRKLINIAGNLLLETGIMDRELQIWYAKKPKCVAGKTTTEESLVSVGIKDIISLYIFLLVGFIVSIITLLLEKIIHHLINIKKQTDTNRSIVLQK
;
A
#
# COMPACT_ATOMS: atom_id res chain seq x y z
N MET A 1 8.94 -24.18 34.10
CA MET A 1 10.06 -24.18 33.14
C MET A 1 11.22 -24.87 33.82
N ILE A 2 11.40 -26.17 33.58
CA ILE A 2 12.50 -26.94 34.19
C ILE A 2 13.64 -26.94 33.16
N LEU A 3 14.68 -26.16 33.43
CA LEU A 3 15.91 -26.17 32.64
C LEU A 3 16.79 -27.31 33.16
N TYR A 4 16.94 -28.38 32.37
CA TYR A 4 17.97 -29.38 32.60
C TYR A 4 19.26 -28.89 31.94
N ARG A 5 20.33 -28.75 32.73
CA ARG A 5 21.62 -28.16 32.35
C ARG A 5 22.72 -29.18 32.65
N GLY A 6 22.78 -30.23 31.85
CA GLY A 6 23.99 -31.02 31.71
C GLY A 6 23.86 -32.50 32.03
N LYS A 7 25.00 -33.18 31.82
CA LYS A 7 25.17 -34.64 31.84
C LYS A 7 24.78 -35.30 33.19
N GLU A 8 24.78 -34.53 34.27
CA GLU A 8 24.45 -34.99 35.62
C GLU A 8 22.94 -35.22 35.83
N ASP A 9 22.07 -34.57 35.04
CA ASP A 9 20.62 -34.77 35.08
C ASP A 9 20.18 -36.13 34.49
N PHE A 10 21.08 -36.85 33.82
CA PHE A 10 20.80 -38.06 33.04
C PHE A 10 21.32 -39.37 33.66
N ASN A 11 21.98 -39.32 34.83
CA ASN A 11 22.64 -40.50 35.42
C ASN A 11 21.78 -41.33 36.40
N ASN A 12 20.52 -40.96 36.65
CA ASN A 12 19.59 -41.74 37.48
C ASN A 12 18.48 -42.37 36.62
N ASP A 13 17.94 -43.52 37.08
CA ASP A 13 16.84 -44.26 36.44
C ASP A 13 15.79 -43.31 35.83
N PHE A 14 15.83 -43.24 34.50
CA PHE A 14 15.12 -42.22 33.73
C PHE A 14 13.66 -42.64 33.60
N ASN A 15 12.75 -41.94 34.30
CA ASN A 15 11.32 -42.24 34.21
C ASN A 15 10.77 -41.76 32.86
N LEU A 16 10.32 -42.70 32.02
CA LEU A 16 9.74 -42.48 30.70
C LEU A 16 8.68 -41.36 30.69
N LYS A 17 7.87 -41.27 31.75
CA LYS A 17 6.82 -40.23 31.90
C LYS A 17 7.38 -38.81 31.91
N LYS A 18 8.62 -38.60 32.35
CA LYS A 18 9.29 -37.29 32.28
C LYS A 18 9.62 -36.89 30.85
N VAL A 19 10.01 -37.84 29.99
CA VAL A 19 10.24 -37.59 28.55
C VAL A 19 8.93 -37.20 27.85
N LEU A 20 7.84 -37.92 28.16
CA LEU A 20 6.51 -37.65 27.61
C LEU A 20 5.98 -36.24 28.00
N SER A 21 6.41 -35.69 29.14
CA SER A 21 6.01 -34.36 29.63
C SER A 21 6.83 -33.17 29.10
N LEU A 22 7.88 -33.42 28.32
CA LEU A 22 8.77 -32.37 27.81
C LEU A 22 8.12 -31.62 26.63
N SER A 23 7.50 -30.48 26.89
CA SER A 23 7.09 -29.53 25.85
C SER A 23 8.29 -28.68 25.42
N LEU A 24 9.16 -29.24 24.57
CA LEU A 24 10.36 -28.56 24.10
C LEU A 24 10.07 -27.64 22.91
N TYR A 25 10.12 -26.33 23.15
CA TYR A 25 10.09 -25.27 22.13
C TYR A 25 11.46 -25.02 21.47
N SER A 26 12.34 -26.05 21.43
CA SER A 26 13.81 -26.03 21.17
C SER A 26 14.61 -26.17 22.47
N PRO A 27 15.51 -27.17 22.64
CA PRO A 27 16.34 -27.80 21.60
C PRO A 27 15.98 -29.25 21.26
N LEU A 28 16.55 -29.69 20.12
CA LEU A 28 16.43 -31.02 19.50
C LEU A 28 16.85 -32.13 20.50
N LEU A 29 15.89 -32.87 21.04
CA LEU A 29 16.19 -34.00 21.93
C LEU A 29 16.56 -35.21 21.07
N GLY A 30 17.80 -35.69 21.21
CA GLY A 30 18.21 -36.98 20.65
C GLY A 30 17.78 -38.12 21.56
N VAL A 31 17.04 -39.09 21.04
CA VAL A 31 16.59 -40.28 21.77
C VAL A 31 17.16 -41.51 21.08
N ILE A 32 17.95 -42.29 21.81
CA ILE A 32 18.52 -43.56 21.32
C ILE A 32 17.78 -44.69 22.01
N VAL A 33 17.15 -45.56 21.23
CA VAL A 33 16.37 -46.68 21.74
C VAL A 33 16.89 -47.96 21.10
N ASP A 34 17.26 -48.94 21.93
CA ASP A 34 17.44 -50.31 21.44
C ASP A 34 16.06 -50.95 21.25
N TRP A 35 15.66 -51.07 20.00
CA TRP A 35 14.36 -51.62 19.60
C TRP A 35 14.33 -53.15 19.74
N SER A 36 15.49 -53.79 19.96
CA SER A 36 15.59 -55.24 20.16
C SER A 36 15.03 -55.69 21.50
N CYS A 37 15.01 -54.80 22.50
CA CYS A 37 14.72 -55.15 23.89
C CYS A 37 13.24 -54.99 24.30
N ASN A 38 12.45 -54.13 23.64
CA ASN A 38 11.04 -53.93 23.99
C ASN A 38 10.21 -53.36 22.84
N GLU A 39 9.27 -54.14 22.31
CA GLU A 39 8.41 -53.72 21.20
C GLU A 39 7.28 -52.76 21.63
N ASP A 40 6.90 -52.75 22.91
CA ASP A 40 5.70 -52.05 23.42
C ASP A 40 5.90 -50.53 23.64
N LEU A 41 7.13 -50.09 23.87
CA LEU A 41 7.46 -48.65 24.08
C LEU A 41 7.15 -47.78 22.86
N SER A 42 7.15 -48.36 21.67
CA SER A 42 6.86 -47.66 20.42
C SER A 42 5.42 -47.12 20.33
N PHE A 43 4.47 -47.78 21.01
CA PHE A 43 3.06 -47.38 21.05
C PHE A 43 2.85 -46.18 21.98
N GLU A 44 3.46 -46.19 23.16
CA GLU A 44 3.35 -45.08 24.12
C GLU A 44 3.91 -43.77 23.53
N PHE A 45 4.91 -43.84 22.66
CA PHE A 45 5.40 -42.67 21.91
C PHE A 45 4.48 -42.22 20.78
N SER A 46 3.80 -43.16 20.12
CA SER A 46 2.82 -42.88 19.06
C SER A 46 1.57 -42.20 19.61
N ASP A 47 1.05 -42.71 20.73
CA ASP A 47 -0.14 -42.19 21.41
C ASP A 47 0.09 -40.77 21.95
N ASN A 48 1.32 -40.46 22.35
CA ASN A 48 1.70 -39.13 22.85
C ASN A 48 2.23 -38.17 21.76
N TRP A 49 2.13 -38.52 20.46
CA TRP A 49 2.53 -37.65 19.33
C TRP A 49 3.99 -37.17 19.37
N LEU A 50 4.89 -38.01 19.87
CA LEU A 50 6.31 -37.66 20.05
C LEU A 50 7.17 -37.86 18.79
N TRP A 51 6.57 -38.37 17.72
CA TRP A 51 7.20 -38.51 16.39
C TRP A 51 7.23 -37.18 15.60
N ASN A 52 7.50 -36.05 16.27
CA ASN A 52 7.60 -34.73 15.67
C ASN A 52 9.07 -34.29 15.49
N SER A 53 9.34 -33.15 14.83
CA SER A 53 10.73 -32.74 14.60
C SER A 53 11.49 -32.22 15.83
N SER A 54 10.85 -32.14 16.99
CA SER A 54 11.54 -31.76 18.23
C SER A 54 12.36 -32.93 18.79
N TYR A 55 12.07 -34.17 18.35
CA TYR A 55 12.73 -35.39 18.77
C TYR A 55 13.44 -36.05 17.58
N HIS A 56 14.73 -36.38 17.74
CA HIS A 56 15.50 -37.16 16.78
C HIS A 56 15.72 -38.55 17.34
N TRP A 57 15.11 -39.55 16.70
CA TRP A 57 15.12 -40.93 17.15
C TRP A 57 16.18 -41.72 16.39
N LEU A 58 17.04 -42.41 17.13
CA LEU A 58 17.93 -43.44 16.61
C LEU A 58 17.53 -44.78 17.22
N MET A 59 16.93 -45.63 16.40
CA MET A 59 16.50 -46.97 16.76
C MET A 59 17.60 -47.95 16.38
N ILE A 60 18.09 -48.72 17.33
CA ILE A 60 19.15 -49.71 17.12
C ILE A 60 18.51 -51.10 17.13
N MET A 61 18.87 -51.94 16.16
CA MET A 61 18.48 -53.35 16.12
C MET A 61 19.72 -54.24 16.10
N GLU A 62 19.94 -55.04 17.14
CA GLU A 62 21.12 -55.92 17.27
C GLU A 62 20.98 -57.25 16.51
N LYS A 63 19.75 -57.75 16.29
CA LYS A 63 19.51 -59.05 15.65
C LYS A 63 18.81 -58.90 14.30
N ASN A 64 19.31 -59.62 13.30
CA ASN A 64 18.67 -59.81 12.00
C ASN A 64 17.40 -60.64 12.17
N SER A 65 16.32 -60.04 12.67
CA SER A 65 15.02 -60.70 12.55
C SER A 65 14.67 -60.67 11.07
N ASN A 66 14.60 -61.85 10.43
CA ASN A 66 14.24 -62.06 9.01
C ASN A 66 12.83 -61.53 8.61
N LYS A 67 12.22 -60.67 9.43
CA LYS A 67 10.96 -59.99 9.13
C LYS A 67 11.31 -58.77 8.28
N ASN A 68 10.78 -58.74 7.07
CA ASN A 68 10.84 -57.58 6.18
C ASN A 68 10.47 -56.32 6.98
N ILE A 69 11.42 -55.41 7.23
CA ILE A 69 11.25 -54.23 8.10
C ILE A 69 9.99 -53.45 7.72
N ARG A 70 9.70 -53.40 6.41
CA ARG A 70 8.47 -52.79 5.88
C ARG A 70 7.20 -53.46 6.37
N SER A 71 7.15 -54.79 6.40
CA SER A 71 6.01 -55.56 6.92
C SER A 71 5.85 -55.40 8.43
N PHE A 72 6.97 -55.29 9.15
CA PHE A 72 6.93 -55.10 10.60
C PHE A 72 6.37 -53.71 10.95
N LEU A 73 6.89 -52.67 10.31
CA LEU A 73 6.43 -51.29 10.52
C LEU A 73 4.99 -51.07 10.04
N SER A 74 4.56 -51.73 8.95
CA SER A 74 3.18 -51.64 8.47
C SER A 74 2.19 -52.33 9.40
N THR A 75 2.60 -53.38 10.12
CA THR A 75 1.73 -54.12 11.04
C THR A 75 1.46 -53.36 12.34
N LYS A 76 2.36 -52.43 12.71
CA LYS A 76 2.40 -51.81 14.04
C LYS A 76 1.73 -50.42 14.13
N ASN A 77 1.06 -49.93 13.07
CA ASN A 77 0.30 -48.66 13.01
C ASN A 77 0.92 -47.48 13.78
N ILE A 78 2.19 -47.16 13.48
CA ILE A 78 2.92 -46.06 14.13
C ILE A 78 2.57 -44.73 13.46
N ASN A 79 2.28 -43.70 14.26
CA ASN A 79 1.90 -42.33 13.82
C ASN A 79 3.10 -41.53 13.27
N LEU A 80 3.73 -42.03 12.20
CA LEU A 80 4.81 -41.34 11.50
C LEU A 80 4.27 -40.33 10.48
N THR A 81 5.02 -39.26 10.25
CA THR A 81 4.72 -38.23 9.24
C THR A 81 6.00 -37.81 8.51
N VAL A 82 5.88 -36.96 7.49
CA VAL A 82 7.04 -36.41 6.76
C VAL A 82 7.94 -35.59 7.68
N TRP A 83 7.41 -35.15 8.81
CA TRP A 83 8.11 -34.33 9.77
C TRP A 83 8.94 -35.14 10.77
N SER A 84 8.63 -36.43 10.94
CA SER A 84 9.27 -37.35 11.89
C SER A 84 10.76 -37.57 11.59
N GLU A 85 11.60 -37.57 12.62
CA GLU A 85 13.05 -37.78 12.52
C GLU A 85 13.39 -39.15 13.11
N VAL A 86 13.23 -40.21 12.32
CA VAL A 86 13.44 -41.59 12.78
C VAL A 86 14.49 -42.27 11.92
N PHE A 87 15.63 -42.59 12.54
CA PHE A 87 16.69 -43.37 11.92
C PHE A 87 16.74 -44.76 12.52
N LEU A 88 16.75 -45.79 11.67
CA LEU A 88 16.96 -47.17 12.08
C LEU A 88 18.38 -47.60 11.70
N ALA A 89 19.18 -47.95 12.69
CA ALA A 89 20.52 -48.47 12.53
C ALA A 89 20.56 -49.99 12.68
N TYR A 90 21.13 -50.65 11.68
CA TYR A 90 21.27 -52.10 11.61
C TYR A 90 22.72 -52.50 11.29
N PRO A 91 23.33 -53.45 12.02
CA PRO A 91 24.72 -53.83 11.80
C PRO A 91 24.92 -54.72 10.56
N ASN A 92 25.94 -54.42 9.75
CA ASN A 92 26.31 -55.22 8.58
C ASN A 92 27.56 -56.08 8.87
N ASN A 93 27.43 -57.40 8.68
CA ASN A 93 28.42 -58.47 8.89
C ASN A 93 29.10 -58.54 10.27
N THR A 94 28.95 -59.70 10.91
CA THR A 94 29.62 -60.06 12.16
C THR A 94 30.95 -60.76 11.85
N MET A 95 32.08 -60.08 12.10
CA MET A 95 33.36 -60.78 12.26
C MET A 95 33.88 -60.49 13.67
N TYR A 96 33.97 -61.52 14.50
CA TYR A 96 34.53 -61.47 15.86
C TYR A 96 33.88 -60.45 16.83
N GLY A 97 32.55 -60.28 16.79
CA GLY A 97 31.84 -59.47 17.78
C GLY A 97 32.09 -57.95 17.69
N ILE A 98 32.83 -57.48 16.69
CA ILE A 98 33.07 -56.05 16.44
C ILE A 98 32.38 -55.67 15.13
N PHE A 99 31.32 -54.88 15.22
CA PHE A 99 30.58 -54.37 14.07
C PHE A 99 31.44 -53.37 13.28
N LYS A 100 31.78 -53.69 12.02
CA LYS A 100 32.59 -52.79 11.18
C LYS A 100 31.77 -51.71 10.50
N ASN A 101 30.53 -52.01 10.08
CA ASN A 101 29.68 -51.09 9.33
C ASN A 101 28.23 -51.15 9.83
N TRP A 102 27.59 -49.99 9.97
CA TRP A 102 26.15 -49.87 10.24
C TRP A 102 25.45 -49.36 9.00
N HIS A 103 24.34 -50.00 8.62
CA HIS A 103 23.37 -49.47 7.68
C HIS A 103 22.36 -48.61 8.44
N ILE A 104 22.12 -47.40 7.96
CA ILE A 104 21.16 -46.48 8.55
C ILE A 104 20.05 -46.23 7.54
N PHE A 105 18.81 -46.42 7.98
CA PHE A 105 17.62 -46.14 7.20
C PHE A 105 16.88 -44.95 7.80
N ASP A 106 16.47 -44.00 6.96
CA ASP A 106 15.54 -42.95 7.32
C ASP A 106 14.10 -43.46 7.12
N ILE A 107 13.31 -43.44 8.18
CA ILE A 107 11.94 -43.97 8.18
C ILE A 107 10.97 -42.82 8.42
N TYR A 108 10.05 -42.64 7.48
CA TYR A 108 8.99 -41.66 7.59
C TYR A 108 7.78 -42.10 6.77
N ARG A 109 6.67 -41.39 6.93
CA ARG A 109 5.45 -41.63 6.15
C ARG A 109 5.00 -40.34 5.49
N THR A 110 4.51 -40.42 4.25
CA THR A 110 4.11 -39.22 3.49
C THR A 110 2.89 -38.49 4.08
N ALA A 111 2.02 -39.22 4.79
CA ALA A 111 0.88 -38.70 5.55
C ALA A 111 0.46 -39.72 6.61
N TYR A 112 -0.45 -39.34 7.51
CA TYR A 112 -1.04 -40.31 8.43
C TYR A 112 -1.86 -41.39 7.71
N GLU A 113 -2.04 -42.56 8.33
CA GLU A 113 -2.90 -43.62 7.77
C GLU A 113 -4.37 -43.14 7.69
N PRO A 114 -5.10 -43.46 6.61
CA PRO A 114 -4.74 -44.36 5.52
C PRO A 114 -4.11 -43.66 4.28
N ARG A 115 -3.91 -42.34 4.30
CA ARG A 115 -3.54 -41.55 3.11
C ARG A 115 -2.07 -41.70 2.70
N GLY A 116 -1.18 -41.96 3.65
CA GLY A 116 0.27 -41.89 3.46
C GLY A 116 0.98 -43.22 3.31
N GLN A 117 2.01 -43.23 2.46
CA GLN A 117 2.88 -44.39 2.21
C GLN A 117 4.09 -44.37 3.14
N LEU A 118 4.46 -45.54 3.65
CA LEU A 118 5.68 -45.73 4.43
C LEU A 118 6.90 -45.73 3.49
N MET A 119 7.83 -44.82 3.77
CA MET A 119 9.10 -44.66 3.07
C MET A 119 10.25 -45.14 3.99
N ILE A 120 11.19 -45.87 3.41
CA ILE A 120 12.38 -46.39 4.07
C ILE A 120 13.55 -46.12 3.13
N ASP A 121 14.26 -45.02 3.37
CA ASP A 121 15.33 -44.56 2.50
C ASP A 121 16.70 -44.90 3.11
N VAL A 122 17.62 -45.39 2.30
CA VAL A 122 18.98 -45.69 2.75
C VAL A 122 19.75 -44.38 2.92
N VAL A 123 20.32 -44.16 4.11
CA VAL A 123 21.27 -43.09 4.36
C VAL A 123 22.65 -43.61 3.96
N ASN A 124 23.13 -43.23 2.77
CA ASN A 124 24.35 -43.73 2.12
C ASN A 124 25.69 -43.50 2.88
N GLU A 125 25.67 -43.10 4.14
CA GLU A 125 26.86 -42.84 4.93
C GLU A 125 27.01 -43.89 6.03
N THR A 126 28.08 -44.69 5.94
CA THR A 126 28.59 -45.45 7.09
C THR A 126 28.77 -44.48 8.27
N PHE A 127 28.27 -44.85 9.46
CA PHE A 127 28.41 -44.06 10.68
C PHE A 127 29.84 -43.51 10.83
N GLY A 128 30.02 -42.19 10.75
CA GLY A 128 31.33 -41.52 10.90
C GLY A 128 31.89 -40.76 9.68
N LYS A 129 31.23 -40.77 8.52
CA LYS A 129 31.54 -39.84 7.40
C LYS A 129 30.40 -38.87 7.20
N TRP A 130 30.58 -37.61 7.59
CA TRP A 130 29.61 -36.54 7.37
C TRP A 130 29.97 -35.80 6.08
N GLY A 131 29.28 -36.09 4.97
CA GLY A 131 29.34 -35.27 3.75
C GLY A 131 28.51 -33.99 3.88
N ASN A 132 28.50 -33.17 2.82
CA ASN A 132 27.59 -32.03 2.69
C ASN A 132 26.14 -32.55 2.79
N ARG A 133 25.52 -32.41 3.97
CA ARG A 133 24.15 -32.88 4.24
C ARG A 133 23.20 -32.30 3.20
N ILE A 134 22.72 -33.14 2.29
CA ILE A 134 21.53 -32.85 1.50
C ILE A 134 20.38 -32.61 2.50
N CYS A 135 19.59 -31.55 2.29
CA CYS A 135 18.50 -31.22 3.19
C CYS A 135 17.51 -32.40 3.19
N LYS A 136 17.07 -32.90 4.36
CA LYS A 136 16.14 -34.04 4.43
C LYS A 136 14.88 -33.82 3.58
N TYR A 137 14.46 -32.56 3.47
CA TYR A 137 13.30 -32.17 2.69
C TYR A 137 13.50 -32.30 1.19
N ASP A 138 14.74 -32.31 0.68
CA ASP A 138 15.00 -32.56 -0.74
C ASP A 138 14.58 -33.99 -1.10
N LYS A 139 14.93 -34.97 -0.26
CA LYS A 139 14.52 -36.37 -0.44
C LYS A 139 13.02 -36.58 -0.20
N ARG A 140 12.48 -35.92 0.82
CA ARG A 140 11.07 -36.05 1.23
C ARG A 140 10.10 -35.13 0.48
N SER A 141 10.59 -34.40 -0.52
CA SER A 141 9.78 -33.45 -1.31
C SER A 141 8.82 -34.16 -2.27
N ASN A 142 9.17 -35.35 -2.76
CA ASN A 142 8.33 -36.09 -3.71
C ASN A 142 7.18 -36.80 -2.99
N LEU A 143 5.99 -36.20 -3.00
CA LEU A 143 4.76 -36.72 -2.39
C LEU A 143 3.82 -37.34 -3.42
N GLU A 144 4.37 -38.10 -4.37
CA GLU A 144 3.60 -38.80 -5.38
C GLU A 144 2.51 -39.69 -4.76
N ASN A 145 1.33 -39.73 -5.40
CA ASN A 145 0.14 -40.46 -4.94
C ASN A 145 -0.46 -39.99 -3.60
N LEU A 146 0.04 -38.92 -3.00
CA LEU A 146 -0.62 -38.29 -1.86
C LEU A 146 -1.65 -37.26 -2.34
N THR A 147 -2.85 -37.35 -1.78
CA THR A 147 -3.89 -36.33 -1.95
C THR A 147 -4.18 -35.67 -0.62
N LEU A 148 -4.01 -34.35 -0.54
CA LEU A 148 -4.34 -33.55 0.64
C LEU A 148 -5.59 -32.71 0.41
N ASP A 149 -6.37 -32.54 1.46
CA ASP A 149 -7.58 -31.73 1.47
C ASP A 149 -7.17 -30.26 1.61
N VAL A 150 -7.58 -29.42 0.67
CA VAL A 150 -7.23 -27.99 0.67
C VAL A 150 -8.47 -27.14 0.61
N VAL A 151 -8.46 -25.99 1.31
CA VAL A 151 -9.63 -25.12 1.39
C VAL A 151 -9.45 -23.81 0.60
N THR A 152 -10.50 -23.41 -0.11
CA THR A 152 -10.63 -22.12 -0.79
C THR A 152 -12.01 -21.50 -0.54
N ILE A 153 -12.24 -20.29 -1.03
CA ILE A 153 -13.53 -19.62 -0.92
C ILE A 153 -14.35 -19.80 -2.19
N GLY A 154 -15.61 -20.23 -2.05
CA GLY A 154 -16.51 -20.48 -3.17
C GLY A 154 -17.05 -19.21 -3.81
N ASN A 155 -17.51 -18.24 -3.00
CA ASN A 155 -17.97 -16.94 -3.48
C ASN A 155 -17.26 -15.79 -2.74
N ALA A 156 -16.47 -15.02 -3.48
CA ALA A 156 -15.71 -13.91 -2.92
C ALA A 156 -16.44 -12.56 -2.98
N TYR A 157 -17.58 -12.49 -3.67
CA TYR A 157 -18.36 -11.27 -3.87
C TYR A 157 -19.63 -11.28 -3.00
N GLY A 158 -20.14 -10.08 -2.73
CA GLY A 158 -21.28 -9.84 -1.87
C GLY A 158 -22.60 -9.73 -2.64
N SER A 159 -23.34 -8.66 -2.36
CA SER A 159 -24.75 -8.43 -2.72
C SER A 159 -25.01 -8.29 -4.22
N ALA A 160 -24.04 -7.81 -5.01
CA ALA A 160 -24.17 -7.61 -6.46
C ALA A 160 -24.20 -8.95 -7.24
N THR A 161 -23.84 -10.06 -6.60
CA THR A 161 -24.03 -11.41 -7.15
C THR A 161 -25.37 -12.04 -6.80
N LYS A 162 -26.17 -11.44 -5.89
CA LYS A 162 -27.53 -11.95 -5.60
C LYS A 162 -28.54 -11.56 -6.68
N THR A 163 -28.28 -10.51 -7.45
CA THR A 163 -29.16 -10.04 -8.54
C THR A 163 -28.90 -10.78 -9.85
N ASN A 164 -27.68 -11.26 -10.08
CA ASN A 164 -27.33 -12.13 -11.20
C ASN A 164 -27.04 -13.52 -10.66
N SER A 165 -28.05 -14.40 -10.72
CA SER A 165 -28.04 -15.81 -10.32
C SER A 165 -26.84 -16.63 -10.81
N THR A 166 -25.69 -16.43 -10.19
CA THR A 166 -24.53 -17.31 -10.27
C THR A 166 -23.96 -17.48 -8.87
N SER A 167 -24.74 -18.08 -7.97
CA SER A 167 -24.15 -18.83 -6.86
C SER A 167 -23.38 -19.97 -7.51
N ILE A 168 -22.10 -19.78 -7.78
CA ILE A 168 -21.24 -20.81 -8.34
C ILE A 168 -21.00 -21.83 -7.21
N THR A 169 -21.95 -22.72 -6.99
CA THR A 169 -21.65 -24.09 -6.54
C THR A 169 -21.10 -24.83 -7.74
N ALA A 170 -19.98 -24.35 -8.29
CA ALA A 170 -19.28 -25.04 -9.35
C ALA A 170 -18.88 -26.40 -8.82
N SER A 171 -19.05 -27.42 -9.65
CA SER A 171 -18.35 -28.68 -9.41
C SER A 171 -16.86 -28.40 -9.19
N ASN A 172 -16.18 -29.18 -8.34
CA ASN A 172 -14.74 -28.99 -8.06
C ASN A 172 -13.90 -28.82 -9.34
N LYS A 173 -14.32 -29.45 -10.46
CA LYS A 173 -13.67 -29.34 -11.78
C LYS A 173 -13.89 -27.97 -12.44
N GLU A 174 -15.08 -27.40 -12.38
CA GLU A 174 -15.38 -26.08 -12.94
C GLU A 174 -14.67 -24.97 -12.18
N LEU A 175 -14.61 -25.07 -10.84
CA LEU A 175 -13.87 -24.11 -10.01
C LEU A 175 -12.37 -24.15 -10.33
N VAL A 176 -11.78 -25.34 -10.43
CA VAL A 176 -10.38 -25.51 -10.85
C VAL A 176 -10.15 -24.95 -12.24
N LYS A 177 -11.07 -25.19 -13.19
CA LYS A 177 -10.98 -24.63 -14.55
C LYS A 177 -11.01 -23.10 -14.49
N TYR A 178 -11.91 -22.51 -13.71
CA TYR A 178 -12.00 -21.06 -13.52
C TYR A 178 -10.70 -20.47 -12.93
N LEU A 179 -10.17 -21.05 -11.85
CA LEU A 179 -8.94 -20.59 -11.19
C LEU A 179 -7.70 -20.71 -12.09
N ARG A 180 -7.68 -21.67 -13.02
CA ARG A 180 -6.62 -21.82 -14.03
C ARG A 180 -6.78 -20.92 -15.25
N THR A 181 -7.95 -20.34 -15.45
CA THR A 181 -8.22 -19.57 -16.66
C THR A 181 -7.55 -18.21 -16.54
N TYR A 182 -6.52 -17.98 -17.35
CA TYR A 182 -5.83 -16.70 -17.50
C TYR A 182 -6.63 -15.65 -18.28
N ASN A 183 -7.96 -15.80 -18.39
CA ASN A 183 -8.78 -14.77 -19.01
C ASN A 183 -8.59 -13.48 -18.22
N LEU A 184 -8.42 -12.37 -18.95
CA LEU A 184 -8.35 -10.99 -18.47
C LEU A 184 -9.63 -10.54 -17.71
N ASP A 185 -10.55 -11.44 -17.41
CA ASP A 185 -11.44 -11.33 -16.27
C ASP A 185 -10.56 -11.08 -15.04
N ARG A 186 -10.47 -9.80 -14.65
CA ARG A 186 -9.68 -9.34 -13.50
C ARG A 186 -10.44 -9.55 -12.18
N MET A 187 -11.42 -10.44 -12.19
CA MET A 187 -12.20 -10.84 -11.02
C MET A 187 -11.46 -11.94 -10.27
N ASN A 188 -11.65 -12.00 -8.95
CA ASN A 188 -10.99 -12.97 -8.08
C ASN A 188 -9.45 -13.02 -8.23
N TYR A 189 -8.81 -11.90 -8.58
CA TYR A 189 -7.37 -11.79 -8.85
C TYR A 189 -6.53 -12.41 -7.72
N GLY A 190 -6.86 -12.11 -6.46
CA GLY A 190 -6.15 -12.64 -5.30
C GLY A 190 -6.28 -14.16 -5.17
N GLN A 191 -7.46 -14.73 -5.46
CA GLN A 191 -7.67 -16.18 -5.43
C GLN A 191 -6.98 -16.89 -6.59
N LYS A 192 -7.03 -16.31 -7.80
CA LYS A 192 -6.33 -16.84 -8.98
C LYS A 192 -4.81 -16.83 -8.76
N PHE A 193 -4.26 -15.74 -8.23
CA PHE A 193 -2.86 -15.66 -7.81
C PHE A 193 -2.52 -16.74 -6.77
N SER A 194 -3.30 -16.83 -5.70
CA SER A 194 -3.06 -17.78 -4.62
C SER A 194 -3.10 -19.24 -5.14
N TYR A 195 -4.04 -19.54 -6.03
CA TYR A 195 -4.15 -20.84 -6.69
C TYR A 195 -2.96 -21.11 -7.62
N ALA A 196 -2.53 -20.14 -8.43
CA ALA A 196 -1.40 -20.31 -9.36
C ALA A 196 -0.10 -20.65 -8.61
N ILE A 197 0.15 -19.99 -7.49
CA ILE A 197 1.28 -20.29 -6.60
C ILE A 197 1.11 -21.67 -5.98
N MET A 198 -0.02 -21.95 -5.34
CA MET A 198 -0.22 -23.22 -4.64
C MET A 198 -0.21 -24.41 -5.60
N TYR A 199 -0.74 -24.24 -6.81
CA TYR A 199 -0.69 -25.25 -7.86
C TYR A 199 0.73 -25.53 -8.32
N SER A 200 1.54 -24.50 -8.56
CA SER A 200 2.94 -24.66 -8.94
C SER A 200 3.76 -25.32 -7.83
N LEU A 201 3.53 -24.89 -6.59
CA LEU A 201 4.17 -25.44 -5.40
C LEU A 201 3.85 -26.94 -5.23
N THR A 202 2.57 -27.29 -5.22
CA THR A 202 2.13 -28.66 -4.98
C THR A 202 2.46 -29.59 -6.13
N ARG A 203 2.18 -29.19 -7.38
CA ARG A 203 2.36 -30.06 -8.54
C ARG A 203 3.80 -30.16 -9.02
N ASN A 204 4.52 -29.04 -9.13
CA ASN A 204 5.83 -29.02 -9.78
C ASN A 204 6.98 -29.28 -8.79
N VAL A 205 6.84 -28.84 -7.53
CA VAL A 205 7.90 -29.01 -6.53
C VAL A 205 7.63 -30.24 -5.65
N LEU A 206 6.41 -30.41 -5.15
CA LEU A 206 6.09 -31.48 -4.19
C LEU A 206 5.45 -32.74 -4.81
N ASN A 207 5.16 -32.75 -6.12
CA ASN A 207 4.43 -33.83 -6.80
C ASN A 207 3.14 -34.31 -6.07
N LEU A 208 2.46 -33.37 -5.40
CA LEU A 208 1.30 -33.59 -4.55
C LEU A 208 0.00 -33.33 -5.33
N THR A 209 -1.05 -34.10 -5.02
CA THR A 209 -2.41 -33.86 -5.54
C THR A 209 -3.25 -33.11 -4.50
N MET A 210 -4.05 -32.14 -4.94
CA MET A 210 -4.94 -31.35 -4.06
C MET A 210 -6.40 -31.72 -4.28
N TYR A 211 -7.13 -31.96 -3.20
CA TYR A 211 -8.59 -32.05 -3.20
C TYR A 211 -9.21 -30.77 -2.64
N ILE A 212 -9.85 -29.97 -3.50
CA ILE A 212 -10.33 -28.63 -3.13
C ILE A 212 -11.71 -28.70 -2.48
N LYS A 213 -11.82 -28.16 -1.27
CA LYS A 213 -13.06 -27.88 -0.55
C LYS A 213 -13.32 -26.38 -0.53
N THR A 214 -14.59 -25.98 -0.56
CA THR A 214 -14.99 -24.57 -0.61
C THR A 214 -15.75 -24.16 0.65
N THR A 215 -15.51 -22.93 1.10
CA THR A 215 -16.29 -22.28 2.17
C THR A 215 -16.66 -20.84 1.78
N ASN A 216 -17.53 -20.18 2.54
CA ASN A 216 -18.00 -18.83 2.24
C ASN A 216 -17.38 -17.75 3.14
N SER A 217 -16.57 -18.13 4.13
CA SER A 217 -15.96 -17.21 5.10
C SER A 217 -14.44 -17.42 5.16
N TRP A 218 -13.68 -16.33 5.33
CA TRP A 218 -12.22 -16.35 5.51
C TRP A 218 -11.80 -16.88 6.88
N GLY A 219 -12.72 -16.99 7.84
CA GLY A 219 -12.44 -17.42 9.20
C GLY A 219 -12.38 -16.24 10.17
N TYR A 220 -13.54 -15.94 10.73
CA TYR A 220 -13.78 -14.95 11.76
C TYR A 220 -14.26 -15.62 13.03
N LYS A 221 -13.87 -15.07 14.18
CA LYS A 221 -14.29 -15.58 15.49
C LYS A 221 -15.66 -15.01 15.82
N THR A 222 -16.67 -15.87 15.86
CA THR A 222 -18.04 -15.53 16.28
C THR A 222 -18.41 -16.40 17.48
N ASN A 223 -18.79 -15.79 18.61
CA ASN A 223 -19.14 -16.51 19.84
C ASN A 223 -18.07 -17.54 20.28
N ASN A 224 -16.80 -17.13 20.26
CA ASN A 224 -15.63 -17.99 20.55
C ASN A 224 -15.43 -19.21 19.62
N LYS A 225 -16.19 -19.34 18.54
CA LYS A 225 -15.97 -20.36 17.50
C LYS A 225 -15.44 -19.71 16.22
N TRP A 226 -14.49 -20.38 15.58
CA TRP A 226 -13.97 -19.97 14.29
C TRP A 226 -14.81 -20.58 13.18
N ASP A 227 -15.24 -19.77 12.23
CA ASP A 227 -15.94 -20.23 11.03
C ASP A 227 -14.99 -20.36 9.83
N GLY A 228 -15.54 -20.64 8.65
CA GLY A 228 -14.83 -20.46 7.39
C GLY A 228 -13.57 -21.30 7.23
N VAL A 229 -12.58 -20.73 6.55
CA VAL A 229 -11.30 -21.38 6.26
C VAL A 229 -10.57 -21.80 7.54
N ILE A 230 -10.55 -20.93 8.55
CA ILE A 230 -9.88 -21.23 9.83
C ILE A 230 -10.61 -22.35 10.57
N GLY A 231 -11.95 -22.35 10.58
CA GLY A 231 -12.75 -23.41 11.19
C GLY A 231 -12.44 -24.78 10.58
N MET A 232 -12.33 -24.87 9.25
CA MET A 232 -12.00 -26.12 8.56
C MET A 232 -10.58 -26.62 8.84
N LEU A 233 -9.61 -25.73 9.06
CA LEU A 233 -8.25 -26.09 9.44
C LEU A 233 -8.18 -26.61 10.90
N ILE A 234 -8.97 -25.99 11.79
CA ILE A 234 -9.06 -26.42 13.20
C ILE A 234 -9.75 -27.79 13.30
N SER A 235 -10.82 -28.03 12.53
CA SER A 235 -11.53 -29.32 12.54
C SER A 235 -10.77 -30.45 11.84
N GLY A 236 -9.69 -30.14 11.10
CA GLY A 236 -8.95 -31.11 10.29
C GLY A 236 -9.70 -31.54 9.02
N GLU A 237 -10.75 -30.81 8.63
CA GLU A 237 -11.41 -31.00 7.34
C GLU A 237 -10.54 -30.54 6.17
N ALA A 238 -9.58 -29.66 6.41
CA ALA A 238 -8.57 -29.25 5.44
C ALA A 238 -7.17 -29.26 6.08
N ASP A 239 -6.17 -29.66 5.30
CA ASP A 239 -4.77 -29.73 5.71
C ASP A 239 -4.09 -28.35 5.61
N PHE A 240 -4.39 -27.61 4.55
CA PHE A 240 -3.94 -26.23 4.34
C PHE A 240 -4.88 -25.45 3.41
N SER A 241 -4.71 -24.12 3.35
CA SER A 241 -5.50 -23.23 2.51
C SER A 241 -4.81 -22.92 1.18
N VAL A 242 -5.61 -22.77 0.13
CA VAL A 242 -5.18 -22.28 -1.18
C VAL A 242 -5.30 -20.76 -1.29
N ILE A 243 -5.89 -20.11 -0.29
CA ILE A 243 -6.09 -18.67 -0.27
C ILE A 243 -5.13 -17.97 0.69
N LEU A 244 -4.71 -16.78 0.31
CA LEU A 244 -3.96 -15.90 1.19
C LEU A 244 -4.88 -15.28 2.25
N ASN A 245 -4.38 -15.22 3.48
CA ASN A 245 -5.06 -14.59 4.60
C ASN A 245 -4.15 -13.58 5.27
N ALA A 246 -4.72 -12.45 5.69
CA ALA A 246 -4.01 -11.47 6.50
C ALA A 246 -3.50 -12.11 7.79
N ILE A 247 -2.21 -11.89 8.08
CA ILE A 247 -1.56 -12.38 9.29
C ILE A 247 -2.08 -11.56 10.48
N ARG A 248 -2.78 -12.22 11.40
CA ARG A 248 -3.32 -11.60 12.62
C ARG A 248 -2.90 -12.36 13.87
N PRO A 249 -2.54 -11.67 14.97
CA PRO A 249 -2.11 -12.31 16.21
C PRO A 249 -3.11 -13.34 16.75
N GLU A 250 -4.40 -13.01 16.75
CA GLU A 250 -5.49 -13.89 17.23
C GLU A 250 -5.57 -15.23 16.48
N ARG A 251 -5.07 -15.29 15.25
CA ARG A 251 -5.07 -16.50 14.41
C ARG A 251 -3.86 -17.39 14.69
N LEU A 252 -2.74 -16.85 15.18
CA LEU A 252 -1.50 -17.61 15.42
C LEU A 252 -1.65 -18.66 16.53
N GLU A 253 -2.62 -18.47 17.42
CA GLU A 253 -2.96 -19.42 18.49
C GLU A 253 -3.57 -20.71 17.92
N VAL A 254 -4.32 -20.62 16.82
CA VAL A 254 -5.14 -21.72 16.29
C VAL A 254 -4.70 -22.27 14.94
N VAL A 255 -3.95 -21.50 14.15
CA VAL A 255 -3.43 -21.89 12.84
C VAL A 255 -2.00 -21.38 12.65
N GLU A 256 -1.29 -21.89 11.65
CA GLU A 256 0.04 -21.40 11.28
C GLU A 256 0.04 -20.81 9.87
N TYR A 257 1.00 -19.94 9.61
CA TYR A 257 1.21 -19.36 8.29
C TYR A 257 2.44 -19.97 7.61
N SER A 258 2.36 -20.09 6.29
CA SER A 258 3.52 -20.27 5.43
C SER A 258 4.42 -19.04 5.48
N ALA A 259 5.71 -19.21 5.15
CA ALA A 259 6.68 -18.14 5.01
C ALA A 259 6.48 -17.28 3.75
N ILE A 260 5.56 -17.66 2.86
CA ILE A 260 5.23 -16.92 1.63
C ILE A 260 4.35 -15.72 2.00
N THR A 261 4.90 -14.51 1.90
CA THR A 261 4.20 -13.28 2.34
C THR A 261 4.20 -12.14 1.33
N THR A 262 4.15 -12.46 0.04
CA THR A 262 4.42 -11.51 -1.05
C THR A 262 3.24 -10.64 -1.47
N TRP A 263 2.02 -11.00 -1.08
CA TRP A 263 0.84 -10.23 -1.43
C TRP A 263 0.47 -9.25 -0.31
N GLU A 264 0.59 -7.97 -0.61
CA GLU A 264 0.18 -6.88 0.27
C GLU A 264 -1.25 -6.47 -0.04
N HIS A 265 -2.08 -6.36 0.99
CA HIS A 265 -3.48 -5.97 0.86
C HIS A 265 -3.72 -4.66 1.60
N CYS A 266 -4.10 -3.60 0.89
CA CYS A 266 -4.33 -2.28 1.48
C CYS A 266 -5.53 -1.56 0.84
N PRO A 267 -6.77 -1.92 1.20
CA PRO A 267 -7.95 -1.25 0.67
C PRO A 267 -7.95 0.24 1.02
N SER A 268 -8.12 1.05 -0.02
CA SER A 268 -7.94 2.50 0.03
C SER A 268 -9.05 3.19 -0.75
N PHE A 269 -9.30 4.46 -0.44
CA PHE A 269 -10.12 5.29 -1.31
C PHE A 269 -9.29 5.76 -2.49
N ILE A 270 -9.78 5.49 -3.70
CA ILE A 270 -9.25 6.08 -4.92
C ILE A 270 -10.23 7.13 -5.44
N PHE A 271 -9.72 8.29 -5.84
CA PHE A 271 -10.52 9.38 -6.39
C PHE A 271 -9.68 10.22 -7.33
N ARG A 272 -10.34 10.99 -8.19
CA ARG A 272 -9.68 12.08 -8.93
C ARG A 272 -9.69 13.32 -8.08
N GLN A 273 -8.54 13.97 -7.95
CA GLN A 273 -8.43 15.14 -7.12
C GLN A 273 -9.31 16.27 -7.66
N PRO A 274 -10.23 16.83 -6.85
CA PRO A 274 -11.06 17.93 -7.31
C PRO A 274 -10.18 19.16 -7.51
N ARG A 275 -10.18 19.70 -8.74
CA ARG A 275 -9.55 20.99 -9.01
C ARG A 275 -10.44 22.09 -8.43
N SER A 276 -9.86 23.06 -7.72
CA SER A 276 -10.65 24.18 -7.23
C SER A 276 -11.21 24.95 -8.43
N SER A 277 -12.53 24.93 -8.61
CA SER A 277 -13.22 25.69 -9.67
C SER A 277 -13.32 27.19 -9.36
N SER A 278 -12.77 27.66 -8.24
CA SER A 278 -12.61 29.08 -8.01
C SER A 278 -11.56 29.58 -8.98
N THR A 279 -12.03 30.15 -10.10
CA THR A 279 -11.31 31.16 -10.87
C THR A 279 -10.60 32.02 -9.85
N SER A 280 -9.29 31.82 -9.74
CA SER A 280 -8.45 32.40 -8.72
C SER A 280 -8.24 33.86 -9.11
N MET A 281 -9.31 34.65 -9.00
CA MET A 281 -9.32 36.09 -9.25
C MET A 281 -8.22 36.80 -8.44
N ASN A 282 -7.73 36.14 -7.39
CA ASN A 282 -6.67 36.57 -6.49
C ASN A 282 -5.30 35.87 -6.69
N ILE A 283 -5.06 35.13 -7.79
CA ILE A 283 -3.76 34.44 -8.00
C ILE A 283 -2.60 35.43 -8.10
N PHE A 284 -2.87 36.66 -8.57
CA PHE A 284 -1.88 37.72 -8.73
C PHE A 284 -1.48 38.43 -7.43
N LEU A 285 -2.25 38.31 -6.33
CA LEU A 285 -1.85 38.86 -5.01
C LEU A 285 -1.25 37.79 -4.08
N ARG A 286 -1.40 36.50 -4.41
CA ARG A 286 -0.79 35.37 -3.66
C ARG A 286 0.75 35.31 -3.61
N PRO A 287 1.54 35.88 -4.53
CA PRO A 287 3.00 35.75 -4.52
C PRO A 287 3.68 36.27 -3.25
N PHE A 288 3.04 37.24 -2.59
CA PHE A 288 3.50 37.85 -1.37
C PHE A 288 2.44 37.72 -0.28
N GLU A 289 2.87 37.47 0.95
CA GLU A 289 1.97 37.56 2.09
C GLU A 289 1.53 39.01 2.33
N MET A 290 0.38 39.18 2.99
CA MET A 290 -0.18 40.51 3.28
C MET A 290 0.82 41.42 4.01
N ASN A 291 1.64 40.86 4.90
CA ASN A 291 2.67 41.62 5.62
C ASN A 291 3.74 42.19 4.68
N VAL A 292 4.12 41.45 3.64
CA VAL A 292 5.10 41.89 2.64
C VAL A 292 4.50 42.98 1.76
N TRP A 293 3.23 42.86 1.37
CA TRP A 293 2.52 43.93 0.67
C TRP A 293 2.51 45.24 1.46
N PHE A 294 2.20 45.19 2.76
CA PHE A 294 2.26 46.36 3.62
C PHE A 294 3.68 46.92 3.78
N ALA A 295 4.69 46.05 3.85
CA ALA A 295 6.09 46.49 3.91
C ALA A 295 6.53 47.21 2.63
N ILE A 296 6.12 46.73 1.44
CA ILE A 296 6.37 47.40 0.16
C ILE A 296 5.74 48.80 0.16
N ILE A 297 4.45 48.91 0.52
CA ILE A 297 3.75 50.20 0.59
C ILE A 297 4.44 51.14 1.61
N GLY A 298 4.82 50.62 2.77
CA GLY A 298 5.53 51.38 3.81
C GLY A 298 6.88 51.92 3.32
N LEU A 299 7.69 51.09 2.66
CA LEU A 299 8.97 51.51 2.07
C LEU A 299 8.78 52.54 0.96
N MET A 300 7.72 52.40 0.15
CA MET A 300 7.39 53.38 -0.88
C MET A 300 7.03 54.74 -0.28
N LEU A 301 6.19 54.77 0.76
CA LEU A 301 5.82 55.99 1.47
C LEU A 301 7.04 56.63 2.16
N LEU A 302 7.86 55.83 2.83
CA LEU A 302 9.10 56.30 3.47
C LEU A 302 10.05 56.90 2.44
N SER A 303 10.28 56.22 1.31
CA SER A 303 11.15 56.74 0.25
C SER A 303 10.60 58.01 -0.40
N THR A 304 9.28 58.18 -0.40
CA THR A 304 8.59 59.38 -0.90
C THR A 304 8.80 60.55 0.05
N LEU A 305 8.64 60.30 1.36
CA LEU A 305 8.93 61.27 2.41
C LEU A 305 10.38 61.75 2.35
N VAL A 306 11.34 60.82 2.28
CA VAL A 306 12.78 61.17 2.22
C VAL A 306 13.13 61.92 0.93
N TYR A 307 12.55 61.53 -0.21
CA TYR A 307 12.76 62.26 -1.45
C TYR A 307 12.16 63.67 -1.41
N TYR A 308 10.97 63.81 -0.83
CA TYR A 308 10.32 65.10 -0.62
C TYR A 308 11.11 66.01 0.32
N THR A 309 11.64 65.51 1.44
CA THR A 309 12.44 66.33 2.36
C THR A 309 13.71 66.84 1.69
N ILE A 310 14.37 66.05 0.86
CA ILE A 310 15.57 66.50 0.16
C ILE A 310 15.23 67.60 -0.85
N ILE A 311 14.15 67.46 -1.62
CA ILE A 311 13.67 68.52 -2.53
C ILE A 311 13.28 69.78 -1.74
N TYR A 312 12.64 69.62 -0.58
CA TYR A 312 12.24 70.73 0.27
C TYR A 312 13.44 71.52 0.78
N PHE A 313 14.51 70.86 1.23
CA PHE A 313 15.75 71.52 1.64
C PHE A 313 16.57 72.07 0.48
N GLU A 314 16.31 71.62 -0.75
CA GLU A 314 17.06 72.00 -1.95
C GLU A 314 16.43 73.17 -2.74
N SER A 315 15.14 73.45 -2.59
CA SER A 315 14.39 74.38 -3.47
C SER A 315 13.99 75.73 -2.81
N ASN A 316 13.98 76.81 -3.62
CA ASN A 316 13.28 78.07 -3.30
C ASN A 316 11.75 77.86 -3.45
N GLU A 317 10.95 78.54 -2.63
CA GLU A 317 9.51 78.27 -2.35
C GLU A 317 8.57 78.06 -3.56
N VAL A 318 8.93 78.48 -4.78
CA VAL A 318 8.07 78.42 -5.98
C VAL A 318 8.01 77.00 -6.61
N PHE A 319 8.92 76.08 -6.26
CA PHE A 319 9.02 74.76 -6.91
C PHE A 319 8.20 73.64 -6.22
N ILE A 320 7.61 73.89 -5.03
CA ILE A 320 7.15 72.86 -4.07
C ILE A 320 5.75 72.28 -4.38
N LEU A 321 4.84 73.05 -5.02
CA LEU A 321 3.45 72.63 -5.25
C LEU A 321 3.24 71.84 -6.57
N LYS A 322 4.12 72.01 -7.57
CA LYS A 322 4.12 71.18 -8.79
C LYS A 322 4.73 69.79 -8.57
N THR A 323 5.49 69.60 -7.49
CA THR A 323 6.37 68.43 -7.30
C THR A 323 5.69 67.20 -6.71
N LEU A 324 4.61 67.30 -5.92
CA LEU A 324 4.03 66.12 -5.25
C LEU A 324 3.40 65.10 -6.21
N SER A 325 2.65 65.58 -7.21
CA SER A 325 2.09 64.72 -8.26
C SER A 325 3.19 64.06 -9.09
N ASP A 326 4.23 64.82 -9.43
CA ASP A 326 5.37 64.33 -10.20
C ASP A 326 6.19 63.30 -9.40
N ILE A 327 6.37 63.52 -8.09
CA ILE A 327 7.02 62.56 -7.18
C ILE A 327 6.19 61.28 -7.08
N PHE A 328 4.86 61.39 -6.97
CA PHE A 328 3.99 60.22 -6.91
C PHE A 328 4.05 59.39 -8.21
N LEU A 329 3.96 60.05 -9.36
CA LEU A 329 4.09 59.40 -10.67
C LEU A 329 5.49 58.80 -10.88
N LEU A 330 6.54 59.50 -10.42
CA LEU A 330 7.91 58.99 -10.42
C LEU A 330 8.02 57.69 -9.63
N LYS A 331 7.44 57.65 -8.42
CA LYS A 331 7.50 56.49 -7.53
C LYS A 331 6.73 55.29 -8.10
N ILE A 332 5.54 55.53 -8.65
CA ILE A 332 4.79 54.48 -9.36
C ILE A 332 5.58 54.00 -10.59
N GLY A 333 6.14 54.93 -11.38
CA GLY A 333 6.97 54.60 -12.53
C GLY A 333 8.17 53.72 -12.15
N THR A 334 8.89 54.07 -11.08
CA THR A 334 10.04 53.28 -10.61
C THR A 334 9.65 51.86 -10.16
N LEU A 335 8.48 51.69 -9.50
CA LEU A 335 7.93 50.36 -9.18
C LEU A 335 7.55 49.56 -10.42
N CYS A 336 6.97 50.22 -11.42
CA CYS A 336 6.62 49.64 -12.71
C CYS A 336 7.84 49.48 -13.64
N GLN A 337 9.06 49.68 -13.14
CA GLN A 337 10.31 49.61 -13.91
C GLN A 337 10.38 50.58 -15.10
N GLN A 338 9.66 51.69 -15.02
CA GLN A 338 9.69 52.77 -15.99
C GLN A 338 10.72 53.82 -15.60
N GLY A 339 11.35 54.43 -16.61
CA GLY A 339 12.36 55.48 -16.45
C GLY A 339 11.77 56.81 -15.96
N THR A 340 12.66 57.72 -15.57
CA THR A 340 12.30 59.02 -14.99
C THR A 340 12.61 60.14 -15.98
N VAL A 341 11.66 61.04 -16.23
CA VAL A 341 11.88 62.24 -17.07
C VAL A 341 12.53 63.39 -16.28
N MET A 342 12.47 63.35 -14.94
CA MET A 342 13.13 64.34 -14.08
C MET A 342 14.65 64.20 -14.10
N GLU A 343 15.34 65.30 -14.37
CA GLU A 343 16.80 65.39 -14.33
C GLU A 343 17.29 65.61 -12.88
N LEU A 344 18.04 64.64 -12.36
CA LEU A 344 18.56 64.67 -10.98
C LEU A 344 19.93 65.39 -10.96
N THR A 345 19.98 66.58 -10.36
CA THR A 345 21.18 67.43 -10.33
C THR A 345 22.17 67.03 -9.22
N LYS A 346 21.70 66.69 -8.02
CA LYS A 346 22.54 66.34 -6.85
C LYS A 346 22.74 64.83 -6.68
N LEU A 347 23.88 64.49 -6.07
CA LEU A 347 24.28 63.11 -5.79
C LEU A 347 23.33 62.40 -4.80
N SER A 348 22.77 63.11 -3.82
CA SER A 348 21.80 62.60 -2.84
C SER A 348 20.51 62.08 -3.49
N ASN A 349 19.95 62.86 -4.42
CA ASN A 349 18.72 62.50 -5.15
C ASN A 349 18.96 61.27 -6.05
N ARG A 350 20.13 61.22 -6.70
CA ARG A 350 20.55 60.06 -7.52
C ARG A 350 20.67 58.79 -6.71
N PHE A 351 21.24 58.87 -5.50
CA PHE A 351 21.42 57.69 -4.64
C PHE A 351 20.08 57.09 -4.19
N ILE A 352 19.10 57.91 -3.81
CA ILE A 352 17.78 57.43 -3.39
C ILE A 352 17.03 56.81 -4.56
N VAL A 353 17.06 57.42 -5.74
CA VAL A 353 16.43 56.85 -6.95
C VAL A 353 17.10 55.54 -7.33
N LEU A 354 18.43 55.44 -7.24
CA LEU A 354 19.17 54.20 -7.47
C LEU A 354 18.75 53.07 -6.50
N LEU A 355 18.66 53.39 -5.19
CA LEU A 355 18.18 52.43 -4.19
C LEU A 355 16.75 51.97 -4.47
N MET A 356 15.88 52.88 -4.91
CA MET A 356 14.50 52.55 -5.28
C MET A 356 14.43 51.65 -6.52
N PHE A 357 15.30 51.88 -7.52
CA PHE A 357 15.40 50.99 -8.67
C PHE A 357 15.89 49.60 -8.28
N LEU A 358 16.90 49.50 -7.42
CA LEU A 358 17.38 48.21 -6.92
C LEU A 358 16.27 47.48 -6.15
N PHE A 359 15.55 48.19 -5.27
CA PHE A 359 14.41 47.65 -4.55
C PHE A 359 13.31 47.14 -5.49
N SER A 360 12.91 47.95 -6.48
CA SER A 360 11.91 47.60 -7.49
C SER A 360 12.32 46.36 -8.31
N LEU A 361 13.59 46.28 -8.71
CA LEU A 361 14.14 45.12 -9.43
C LEU A 361 14.03 43.84 -8.59
N ILE A 362 14.41 43.91 -7.31
CA ILE A 362 14.33 42.76 -6.40
C ILE A 362 12.88 42.32 -6.20
N VAL A 363 11.96 43.25 -5.91
CA VAL A 363 10.54 42.95 -5.71
C VAL A 363 9.95 42.32 -6.98
N TYR A 364 10.23 42.89 -8.16
CA TYR A 364 9.77 42.33 -9.43
C TYR A 364 10.30 40.92 -9.68
N GLN A 365 11.58 40.67 -9.41
CA GLN A 365 12.17 39.36 -9.65
C GLN A 365 11.53 38.28 -8.78
N PHE A 366 11.31 38.57 -7.50
CA PHE A 366 10.61 37.66 -6.58
C PHE A 366 9.14 37.47 -6.96
N TYR A 367 8.45 38.54 -7.32
CA TYR A 367 7.06 38.48 -7.76
C TYR A 367 6.90 37.62 -9.02
N SER A 368 7.71 37.87 -10.04
CA SER A 368 7.71 37.16 -11.31
C SER A 368 7.98 35.67 -11.11
N SER A 369 9.03 35.32 -10.36
CA SER A 369 9.36 33.92 -10.05
C SER A 369 8.22 33.19 -9.32
N SER A 370 7.64 33.83 -8.31
CA SER A 370 6.55 33.25 -7.51
C SER A 370 5.26 33.09 -8.31
N ILE A 371 4.89 34.05 -9.18
CA ILE A 371 3.72 33.92 -10.06
C ILE A 371 3.90 32.80 -11.06
N VAL A 372 5.05 32.74 -11.73
CA VAL A 372 5.31 31.70 -12.73
C VAL A 372 5.23 30.32 -12.08
N SER A 373 5.87 30.14 -10.92
CA SER A 373 5.76 28.91 -10.13
C SER A 373 4.31 28.61 -9.71
N GLY A 374 3.53 29.63 -9.34
CA GLY A 374 2.13 29.50 -8.92
C GLY A 374 1.18 29.12 -10.05
N LEU A 375 1.36 29.70 -11.25
CA LEU A 375 0.56 29.40 -12.44
C LEU A 375 0.88 28.03 -13.04
N LEU A 376 2.13 27.56 -12.89
CA LEU A 376 2.55 26.24 -13.34
C LEU A 376 2.12 25.12 -12.39
N ARG A 377 1.78 25.43 -11.12
CA ARG A 377 1.27 24.44 -10.17
C ARG A 377 -0.25 24.35 -10.27
N PRO A 378 -0.81 23.15 -10.51
CA PRO A 378 -2.25 22.96 -10.38
C PRO A 378 -2.70 23.25 -8.94
N THR A 379 -3.79 24.01 -8.78
CA THR A 379 -4.45 24.20 -7.48
C THR A 379 -5.20 22.93 -7.12
N ILE A 380 -4.61 22.19 -6.20
CA ILE A 380 -5.08 20.89 -5.78
C ILE A 380 -5.69 21.02 -4.38
N ILE A 381 -6.87 20.44 -4.18
CA ILE A 381 -7.41 20.19 -2.83
C ILE A 381 -6.79 18.88 -2.33
N ASN A 382 -5.89 18.98 -1.35
CA ASN A 382 -5.35 17.79 -0.69
C ASN A 382 -6.44 17.21 0.21
N ILE A 383 -6.78 15.94 0.00
CA ILE A 383 -7.70 15.17 0.83
C ILE A 383 -6.87 14.03 1.40
N ASP A 384 -6.27 14.29 2.57
CA ASP A 384 -5.29 13.41 3.18
C ASP A 384 -5.88 12.65 4.39
N SER A 385 -7.14 12.95 4.75
CA SER A 385 -7.84 12.31 5.87
C SER A 385 -9.30 11.97 5.58
N LEU A 386 -9.85 11.03 6.34
CA LEU A 386 -11.28 10.68 6.29
C LEU A 386 -12.19 11.86 6.64
N ARG A 387 -11.73 12.79 7.48
CA ARG A 387 -12.47 13.99 7.83
C ARG A 387 -12.61 14.91 6.62
N GLU A 388 -11.49 15.20 5.96
CA GLU A 388 -11.48 16.01 4.74
C GLU A 388 -12.26 15.32 3.62
N LEU A 389 -12.23 13.99 3.52
CA LEU A 389 -13.02 13.25 2.55
C LEU A 389 -14.53 13.39 2.80
N ASP A 390 -14.96 13.37 4.06
CA ASP A 390 -16.37 13.62 4.41
C ASP A 390 -16.78 15.06 4.03
N GLU A 391 -15.94 16.05 4.38
CA GLU A 391 -16.14 17.48 4.13
C GLU A 391 -16.00 17.89 2.65
N SER A 392 -15.28 17.09 1.83
CA SER A 392 -14.99 17.39 0.41
C SER A 392 -16.21 17.42 -0.51
N GLY A 393 -17.36 16.89 -0.05
CA GLY A 393 -18.57 16.76 -0.87
C GLY A 393 -18.52 15.65 -1.93
N LEU A 394 -17.46 14.83 -1.98
CA LEU A 394 -17.40 13.67 -2.88
C LEU A 394 -18.47 12.63 -2.51
N ASP A 395 -19.14 12.09 -3.53
CA ASP A 395 -19.94 10.87 -3.40
C ASP A 395 -19.01 9.68 -3.15
N VAL A 396 -19.49 8.67 -2.42
CA VAL A 396 -18.68 7.53 -2.00
C VAL A 396 -19.37 6.21 -2.31
N GLY A 397 -18.62 5.24 -2.83
CA GLY A 397 -19.05 3.84 -2.88
C GLY A 397 -17.94 2.87 -2.53
N ILE A 398 -18.32 1.61 -2.36
CA ILE A 398 -17.47 0.52 -1.87
C ILE A 398 -17.44 -0.61 -2.90
N GLU A 399 -16.28 -1.22 -3.11
CA GLU A 399 -16.15 -2.42 -3.92
C GLU A 399 -16.91 -3.59 -3.27
N ASP A 400 -17.78 -4.26 -4.03
CA ASP A 400 -18.58 -5.40 -3.56
C ASP A 400 -17.76 -6.70 -3.45
N TYR A 401 -16.56 -6.61 -2.88
CA TYR A 401 -15.68 -7.72 -2.61
C TYR A 401 -15.67 -8.00 -1.10
N ASN A 402 -15.95 -9.23 -0.69
CA ASN A 402 -16.29 -9.55 0.72
C ASN A 402 -15.22 -9.10 1.73
N ILE A 403 -13.94 -9.18 1.37
CA ILE A 403 -12.85 -8.71 2.23
C ILE A 403 -12.82 -7.18 2.33
N VAL A 404 -13.07 -6.45 1.24
CA VAL A 404 -13.10 -4.98 1.21
C VAL A 404 -14.30 -4.46 1.99
N THR A 405 -15.49 -5.02 1.77
CA THR A 405 -16.70 -4.63 2.51
C THR A 405 -16.56 -4.92 4.00
N LYS A 406 -15.97 -6.06 4.38
CA LYS A 406 -15.72 -6.39 5.79
C LYS A 406 -14.72 -5.44 6.44
N LEU A 407 -13.63 -5.10 5.76
CA LEU A 407 -12.64 -4.14 6.27
C LEU A 407 -13.22 -2.72 6.38
N ALA A 408 -14.06 -2.30 5.43
CA ALA A 408 -14.78 -1.03 5.53
C ALA A 408 -15.64 -0.98 6.81
N ASN A 409 -16.35 -2.06 7.12
CA ASN A 409 -17.18 -2.17 8.33
C ASN A 409 -16.33 -2.19 9.61
N MET A 410 -15.22 -2.93 9.64
CA MET A 410 -14.27 -2.90 10.78
C MET A 410 -13.68 -1.50 10.99
N ALA A 411 -13.34 -0.80 9.89
CA ALA A 411 -12.86 0.57 9.94
C ALA A 411 -13.95 1.53 10.46
N ALA A 412 -15.22 1.29 10.16
CA ALA A 412 -16.35 2.06 10.71
C ALA A 412 -16.63 1.78 12.19
N GLU A 413 -16.32 0.59 12.70
CA GLU A 413 -16.39 0.30 14.14
C GLU A 413 -15.35 1.11 14.92
N THR A 414 -14.16 1.31 14.34
CA THR A 414 -13.05 2.01 15.01
C THR A 414 -13.03 3.52 14.75
N ASN A 415 -13.41 3.97 13.55
CA ASN A 415 -13.31 5.36 13.13
C ASN A 415 -14.69 6.01 12.89
N PRO A 416 -15.03 7.10 13.62
CA PRO A 416 -16.34 7.73 13.53
C PRO A 416 -16.61 8.38 12.16
N TYR A 417 -15.57 8.87 11.47
CA TYR A 417 -15.72 9.48 10.14
C TYR A 417 -16.02 8.42 9.08
N MET A 418 -15.36 7.26 9.15
CA MET A 418 -15.68 6.13 8.27
C MET A 418 -17.13 5.68 8.47
N LYS A 419 -17.57 5.54 9.72
CA LYS A 419 -18.98 5.23 10.04
C LYS A 419 -19.95 6.23 9.44
N LYS A 420 -19.68 7.53 9.62
CA LYS A 420 -20.50 8.62 9.06
C LYS A 420 -20.56 8.56 7.53
N ILE A 421 -19.45 8.28 6.85
CA ILE A 421 -19.39 8.12 5.39
C ILE A 421 -20.25 6.94 4.95
N ILE A 422 -20.09 5.77 5.58
CA ILE A 422 -20.88 4.58 5.23
C ILE A 422 -22.38 4.82 5.46
N ASP A 423 -22.75 5.37 6.62
CA ASP A 423 -24.15 5.56 6.99
C ASP A 423 -24.85 6.65 6.16
N LYS A 424 -24.15 7.73 5.79
CA LYS A 424 -24.75 8.86 5.05
C LYS A 424 -24.59 8.77 3.54
N LYS A 425 -23.46 8.27 3.03
CA LYS A 425 -23.13 8.30 1.60
C LYS A 425 -23.33 6.96 0.90
N VAL A 426 -23.03 5.83 1.58
CA VAL A 426 -23.04 4.50 0.96
C VAL A 426 -24.38 3.78 1.14
N LYS A 427 -24.84 3.59 2.40
CA LYS A 427 -26.04 2.80 2.72
C LYS A 427 -27.32 3.31 2.05
N PRO A 428 -27.63 4.63 2.03
CA PRO A 428 -28.88 5.11 1.45
C PRO A 428 -29.02 4.83 -0.05
N LYS A 429 -27.90 4.80 -0.78
CA LYS A 429 -27.84 4.52 -2.22
C LYS A 429 -27.54 3.04 -2.52
N SER A 430 -27.23 2.23 -1.50
CA SER A 430 -26.68 0.87 -1.65
C SER A 430 -25.52 0.82 -2.66
N GLU A 431 -24.57 1.74 -2.51
CA GLU A 431 -23.49 2.00 -3.47
C GLU A 431 -22.34 0.97 -3.38
N TYR A 432 -22.68 -0.32 -3.53
CA TYR A 432 -21.75 -1.44 -3.62
C TYR A 432 -21.58 -1.83 -5.09
N LEU A 433 -20.36 -1.72 -5.63
CA LEU A 433 -20.10 -1.81 -7.07
C LEU A 433 -18.93 -2.77 -7.37
N PHE A 434 -18.91 -3.37 -8.55
CA PHE A 434 -17.70 -4.01 -9.05
C PHE A 434 -16.60 -2.98 -9.34
N ALA A 435 -15.33 -3.36 -9.19
CA ALA A 435 -14.19 -2.49 -9.40
C ALA A 435 -14.26 -1.73 -10.74
N LYS A 436 -14.62 -2.42 -11.83
CA LYS A 436 -14.79 -1.82 -13.16
C LYS A 436 -15.76 -0.64 -13.17
N ASP A 437 -16.90 -0.77 -12.49
CA ASP A 437 -17.95 0.25 -12.51
C ASP A 437 -17.67 1.38 -11.50
N GLY A 438 -17.05 1.05 -10.36
CA GLY A 438 -16.51 2.04 -9.43
C GLY A 438 -15.46 2.93 -10.10
N VAL A 439 -14.50 2.33 -10.81
CA VAL A 439 -13.44 3.06 -11.53
C VAL A 439 -14.00 3.95 -12.64
N LYS A 440 -15.05 3.52 -13.36
CA LYS A 440 -15.75 4.39 -14.33
C LYS A 440 -16.39 5.61 -13.66
N LYS A 441 -16.94 5.48 -12.46
CA LYS A 441 -17.47 6.61 -11.69
C LYS A 441 -16.36 7.54 -11.22
N VAL A 442 -15.24 6.98 -10.73
CA VAL A 442 -14.04 7.77 -10.39
C VAL A 442 -13.54 8.59 -11.58
N LYS A 443 -13.53 8.00 -12.80
CA LYS A 443 -13.16 8.72 -14.02
C LYS A 443 -14.03 9.96 -14.26
N LYS A 444 -15.35 9.87 -14.04
CA LYS A 444 -16.27 11.01 -14.21
C LYS A 444 -15.98 12.17 -13.24
N GLY A 445 -15.24 11.93 -12.16
CA GLY A 445 -14.94 12.91 -11.13
C GLY A 445 -16.03 12.99 -10.06
N HIS A 446 -15.81 13.83 -9.03
CA HIS A 446 -16.71 14.02 -7.88
C HIS A 446 -17.10 12.74 -7.11
N TYR A 447 -16.31 11.68 -7.24
CA TYR A 447 -16.59 10.37 -6.67
C TYR A 447 -15.32 9.73 -6.10
N ALA A 448 -15.44 9.17 -4.90
CA ALA A 448 -14.41 8.38 -4.25
C ALA A 448 -14.85 6.92 -4.08
N PHE A 449 -13.96 6.00 -4.40
CA PHE A 449 -14.26 4.58 -4.43
C PHE A 449 -13.34 3.82 -3.47
N TYR A 450 -13.91 3.14 -2.49
CA TYR A 450 -13.16 2.29 -1.56
C TYR A 450 -12.98 0.89 -2.14
N THR A 451 -11.75 0.50 -2.42
CA THR A 451 -11.41 -0.70 -3.21
C THR A 451 -10.04 -1.22 -2.83
N ASP A 452 -9.72 -2.48 -3.17
CA ASP A 452 -8.33 -2.91 -3.22
C ASP A 452 -7.65 -2.26 -4.45
N PRO A 453 -6.63 -1.40 -4.27
CA PRO A 453 -5.96 -0.75 -5.38
C PRO A 453 -5.40 -1.73 -6.41
N ALA A 454 -4.97 -2.94 -5.99
CA ALA A 454 -4.48 -3.96 -6.90
C ALA A 454 -5.55 -4.42 -7.92
N SER A 455 -6.83 -4.39 -7.56
CA SER A 455 -7.94 -4.72 -8.46
C SER A 455 -8.27 -3.52 -9.37
N SER A 456 -8.30 -2.32 -8.79
CA SER A 456 -8.76 -1.13 -9.48
C SER A 456 -7.73 -0.53 -10.43
N TYR A 457 -6.43 -0.61 -10.12
CA TYR A 457 -5.37 -0.02 -10.96
C TYR A 457 -5.29 -0.61 -12.36
N TRP A 458 -5.66 -1.88 -12.51
CA TRP A 458 -5.86 -2.50 -13.80
C TRP A 458 -6.88 -1.73 -14.66
N PHE A 459 -8.07 -1.47 -14.10
CA PHE A 459 -9.12 -0.74 -14.80
C PHE A 459 -8.76 0.73 -15.00
N VAL A 460 -8.02 1.33 -14.07
CA VAL A 460 -7.49 2.68 -14.25
C VAL A 460 -6.55 2.73 -15.44
N ASN A 461 -5.61 1.77 -15.57
CA ASN A 461 -4.68 1.72 -16.69
C ASN A 461 -5.37 1.59 -18.05
N ASP A 462 -6.47 0.84 -18.12
CA ASP A 462 -7.23 0.64 -19.36
C ASP A 462 -8.18 1.79 -19.71
N ILE A 463 -8.80 2.42 -18.69
CA ILE A 463 -9.92 3.34 -18.89
C ILE A 463 -9.46 4.81 -18.86
N PHE A 464 -8.42 5.15 -18.10
CA PHE A 464 -7.99 6.54 -17.87
C PHE A 464 -6.99 6.98 -18.93
N THR A 465 -7.06 8.25 -19.34
CA THR A 465 -5.98 8.86 -20.14
C THR A 465 -4.77 9.19 -19.24
N GLU A 466 -3.60 9.43 -19.82
CA GLU A 466 -2.39 9.74 -19.04
C GLU A 466 -2.57 10.97 -18.12
N LYS A 467 -3.28 12.00 -18.59
CA LYS A 467 -3.63 13.17 -17.77
C LYS A 467 -4.55 12.80 -16.60
N GLU A 468 -5.53 11.93 -16.83
CA GLU A 468 -6.45 11.49 -15.78
C GLU A 468 -5.76 10.60 -14.74
N LYS A 469 -4.76 9.80 -15.15
CA LYS A 469 -3.92 9.01 -14.23
C LYS A 469 -3.13 9.91 -13.29
N CYS A 470 -2.69 11.08 -13.75
CA CYS A 470 -2.00 12.07 -12.93
C CYS A 470 -2.92 12.78 -11.93
N ASP A 471 -4.22 12.86 -12.21
CA ASP A 471 -5.21 13.39 -11.26
C ASP A 471 -5.61 12.35 -10.17
N LEU A 472 -5.12 11.10 -10.26
CA LEU A 472 -5.52 10.03 -9.35
C LEU A 472 -4.84 10.18 -7.98
N SER A 473 -5.64 10.29 -6.94
CA SER A 473 -5.24 10.29 -5.54
C SER A 473 -5.68 9.00 -4.84
N GLU A 474 -4.92 8.61 -3.82
CA GLU A 474 -5.15 7.42 -3.03
C GLU A 474 -5.07 7.77 -1.56
N LEU A 475 -6.10 7.42 -0.79
CA LEU A 475 -6.18 7.63 0.65
C LEU A 475 -6.30 6.27 1.35
N PRO A 476 -5.19 5.70 1.87
CA PRO A 476 -5.22 4.48 2.65
C PRO A 476 -5.82 4.71 4.04
N ILE A 477 -6.73 3.83 4.46
CA ILE A 477 -7.39 3.94 5.78
C ILE A 477 -6.69 3.11 6.84
N THR A 478 -6.13 1.99 6.43
CA THR A 478 -5.42 1.04 7.28
C THR A 478 -3.99 0.88 6.78
N ARG A 479 -3.13 0.32 7.63
CA ARG A 479 -1.80 -0.11 7.19
C ARG A 479 -1.95 -1.29 6.22
N PRO A 480 -1.05 -1.44 5.23
CA PRO A 480 -1.00 -2.64 4.41
C PRO A 480 -0.91 -3.89 5.28
N GLU A 481 -1.83 -4.83 5.07
CA GLU A 481 -1.82 -6.13 5.73
C GLU A 481 -0.97 -7.09 4.88
N VAL A 482 0.03 -7.69 5.53
CA VAL A 482 0.80 -8.79 4.93
C VAL A 482 -0.04 -10.06 5.00
N THR A 483 -0.10 -10.79 3.90
CA THR A 483 -0.89 -12.03 3.81
C THR A 483 0.00 -13.26 3.67
N GLY A 484 -0.49 -14.43 4.05
CA GLY A 484 0.20 -15.70 3.84
C GLY A 484 -0.79 -16.86 3.76
N PHE A 485 -0.32 -18.02 3.27
CA PHE A 485 -1.15 -19.23 3.24
C PHE A 485 -1.30 -19.80 4.64
N LEU A 486 -2.52 -20.18 5.00
CA LEU A 486 -2.80 -20.87 6.25
C LEU A 486 -2.51 -22.36 6.13
N VAL A 487 -1.96 -22.92 7.18
CA VAL A 487 -1.71 -24.35 7.38
C VAL A 487 -2.27 -24.73 8.75
N GLN A 488 -2.76 -25.97 8.89
CA GLN A 488 -3.19 -26.48 10.19
C GLN A 488 -2.09 -26.34 11.26
N LYS A 489 -2.50 -26.09 12.51
CA LYS A 489 -1.57 -26.00 13.65
C LYS A 489 -0.76 -27.28 13.78
N ASN A 490 0.56 -27.14 13.95
CA ASN A 490 1.50 -28.27 14.04
C ASN A 490 1.51 -29.20 12.82
N SER A 491 1.12 -28.70 11.64
CA SER A 491 1.10 -29.52 10.42
C SER A 491 2.50 -29.99 10.02
N PRO A 492 2.66 -31.27 9.64
CA PRO A 492 3.94 -31.80 9.17
C PRO A 492 4.38 -31.19 7.83
N TYR A 493 3.47 -30.57 7.08
CA TYR A 493 3.73 -30.05 5.73
C TYR A 493 4.23 -28.60 5.71
N ARG A 494 4.13 -27.85 6.81
CA ARG A 494 4.48 -26.42 6.84
C ARG A 494 5.91 -26.14 6.37
N LYS A 495 6.88 -26.93 6.84
CA LYS A 495 8.30 -26.76 6.44
C LYS A 495 8.52 -27.05 4.96
N LEU A 496 7.87 -28.09 4.42
CA LEU A 496 7.90 -28.40 2.99
C LEU A 496 7.29 -27.29 2.14
N ILE A 497 6.13 -26.76 2.54
CA ILE A 497 5.47 -25.63 1.87
C ILE A 497 6.38 -24.40 1.89
N ASN A 498 7.07 -24.12 3.00
CA ASN A 498 7.99 -23.00 3.08
C ASN A 498 9.21 -23.15 2.15
N ILE A 499 9.81 -24.34 2.11
CA ILE A 499 10.96 -24.63 1.22
C ILE A 499 10.53 -24.50 -0.24
N ALA A 500 9.41 -25.11 -0.61
CA ALA A 500 8.89 -25.03 -1.96
C ALA A 500 8.49 -23.58 -2.33
N GLY A 501 7.93 -22.82 -1.38
CA GLY A 501 7.66 -21.39 -1.54
C GLY A 501 8.90 -20.55 -1.79
N ASN A 502 9.97 -20.80 -1.04
CA ASN A 502 11.27 -20.13 -1.25
C ASN A 502 11.86 -20.48 -2.61
N LEU A 503 11.74 -21.72 -3.08
CA LEU A 503 12.17 -22.10 -4.41
C LEU A 503 11.39 -21.33 -5.51
N LEU A 504 10.08 -21.14 -5.34
CA LEU A 504 9.28 -20.32 -6.28
C LEU A 504 9.69 -18.84 -6.27
N LEU A 505 10.16 -18.32 -5.13
CA LEU A 505 10.73 -16.98 -5.02
C LEU A 505 12.08 -16.89 -5.73
N GLU A 506 13.01 -17.78 -5.42
CA GLU A 506 14.37 -17.79 -5.96
C GLU A 506 14.41 -18.01 -7.47
N THR A 507 13.48 -18.82 -8.00
CA THR A 507 13.37 -19.07 -9.44
C THR A 507 12.62 -17.97 -10.21
N GLY A 508 12.04 -16.97 -9.52
CA GLY A 508 11.29 -15.88 -10.13
C GLY A 508 9.86 -16.25 -10.59
N ILE A 509 9.38 -17.45 -10.29
CA ILE A 509 7.99 -17.86 -10.62
C ILE A 509 7.00 -16.99 -9.83
N MET A 510 7.31 -16.71 -8.56
CA MET A 510 6.50 -15.83 -7.71
C MET A 510 6.39 -14.42 -8.32
N ASP A 511 7.52 -13.84 -8.75
CA ASP A 511 7.56 -12.51 -9.36
C ASP A 511 6.76 -12.43 -10.66
N ARG A 512 6.84 -13.48 -11.49
CA ARG A 512 6.02 -13.59 -12.70
C ARG A 512 4.53 -13.57 -12.37
N GLU A 513 4.08 -14.38 -11.42
CA GLU A 513 2.66 -14.42 -11.04
C GLU A 513 2.21 -13.10 -10.41
N LEU A 514 3.05 -12.45 -9.60
CA LEU A 514 2.76 -11.10 -9.08
C LEU A 514 2.56 -10.08 -10.21
N GLN A 515 3.40 -10.09 -11.25
CA GLN A 515 3.24 -9.17 -12.39
C GLN A 515 1.95 -9.41 -13.18
N ILE A 516 1.45 -10.64 -13.22
CA ILE A 516 0.21 -10.99 -13.92
C ILE A 516 -1.02 -10.57 -13.11
N TRP A 517 -1.01 -10.79 -11.79
CA TRP A 517 -2.21 -10.64 -10.97
C TRP A 517 -2.26 -9.34 -10.15
N TYR A 518 -1.12 -8.74 -9.82
CA TYR A 518 -1.02 -7.54 -8.98
C TYR A 518 -0.76 -6.28 -9.83
N ALA A 519 -1.75 -5.40 -9.96
CA ALA A 519 -1.52 -4.11 -10.62
C ALA A 519 -0.80 -3.13 -9.71
N LYS A 520 0.33 -2.61 -10.19
CA LYS A 520 1.04 -1.50 -9.55
C LYS A 520 0.31 -0.19 -9.82
N LYS A 521 0.44 0.75 -8.89
CA LYS A 521 -0.06 2.12 -9.05
C LYS A 521 0.42 2.71 -10.38
N PRO A 522 -0.48 3.26 -11.22
CA PRO A 522 -0.09 3.91 -12.46
C PRO A 522 0.88 5.03 -12.15
N LYS A 523 2.01 5.05 -12.85
CA LYS A 523 2.96 6.15 -12.77
C LYS A 523 2.42 7.29 -13.62
N CYS A 524 2.32 8.48 -13.05
CA CYS A 524 2.05 9.69 -13.84
C CYS A 524 3.25 9.94 -14.77
N VAL A 525 3.01 9.87 -16.09
CA VAL A 525 4.03 10.14 -17.12
C VAL A 525 3.90 11.56 -17.69
N ALA A 526 2.91 12.35 -17.25
CA ALA A 526 2.79 13.74 -17.66
C ALA A 526 4.08 14.50 -17.33
N GLY A 527 4.78 14.97 -18.38
CA GLY A 527 6.08 15.63 -18.29
C GLY A 527 7.31 14.79 -18.66
N LYS A 528 7.19 13.49 -18.96
CA LYS A 528 8.32 12.64 -19.41
C LYS A 528 8.28 12.28 -20.89
N THR A 529 7.14 12.39 -21.55
CA THR A 529 7.02 12.20 -23.00
C THR A 529 7.18 13.54 -23.70
N THR A 530 8.05 13.60 -24.70
CA THR A 530 8.38 14.78 -25.54
C THR A 530 7.22 15.27 -26.41
N THR A 531 6.03 14.73 -26.26
CA THR A 531 4.81 15.14 -26.96
C THR A 531 4.07 16.19 -26.14
N GLU A 532 4.11 17.43 -26.61
CA GLU A 532 3.28 18.65 -26.43
C GLU A 532 2.38 18.86 -25.17
N GLU A 533 1.95 17.83 -24.45
CA GLU A 533 1.07 17.89 -23.28
C GLU A 533 1.77 18.28 -21.96
N SER A 534 3.10 18.47 -21.97
CA SER A 534 3.86 18.93 -20.79
C SER A 534 3.90 20.44 -20.61
N LEU A 535 3.34 21.21 -21.55
CA LEU A 535 3.22 22.65 -21.41
C LEU A 535 1.95 22.95 -20.60
N VAL A 536 2.13 23.31 -19.33
CA VAL A 536 1.05 23.92 -18.54
C VAL A 536 0.72 25.26 -19.21
N SER A 537 -0.31 25.25 -20.05
CA SER A 537 -0.77 26.44 -20.77
C SER A 537 -1.60 27.31 -19.83
N VAL A 538 -1.17 28.55 -19.61
CA VAL A 538 -1.97 29.54 -18.88
C VAL A 538 -3.11 29.99 -19.78
N GLY A 539 -4.36 29.75 -19.35
CA GLY A 539 -5.53 30.10 -20.12
C GLY A 539 -5.91 31.58 -19.97
N ILE A 540 -6.67 32.12 -20.93
CA ILE A 540 -7.21 33.49 -20.85
C ILE A 540 -8.06 33.68 -19.57
N LYS A 541 -8.74 32.61 -19.12
CA LYS A 541 -9.53 32.62 -17.88
C LYS A 541 -8.69 32.92 -16.62
N ASP A 542 -7.40 32.55 -16.62
CA ASP A 542 -6.52 32.75 -15.48
C ASP A 542 -6.03 34.21 -15.38
N ILE A 543 -6.02 34.94 -16.51
CA ILE A 543 -5.51 36.32 -16.63
C ILE A 543 -6.66 37.35 -16.71
N ILE A 544 -7.92 36.90 -16.74
CA ILE A 544 -9.09 37.79 -16.95
C ILE A 544 -9.19 38.93 -15.93
N SER A 545 -8.76 38.71 -14.69
CA SER A 545 -8.77 39.74 -13.64
C SER A 545 -7.82 40.90 -13.96
N LEU A 546 -6.69 40.67 -14.63
CA LEU A 546 -5.79 41.73 -15.07
C LEU A 546 -6.40 42.58 -16.19
N TYR A 547 -7.11 41.96 -17.14
CA TYR A 547 -7.83 42.69 -18.19
C TYR A 547 -8.95 43.56 -17.63
N ILE A 548 -9.70 43.04 -16.65
CA ILE A 548 -10.73 43.82 -15.94
C ILE A 548 -10.08 45.01 -15.21
N PHE A 549 -8.97 44.79 -14.49
CA PHE A 549 -8.26 45.86 -13.79
C PHE A 549 -7.78 46.96 -14.75
N LEU A 550 -7.22 46.59 -15.90
CA LEU A 550 -6.79 47.54 -16.93
C LEU A 550 -7.98 48.35 -17.48
N LEU A 551 -9.12 47.70 -17.75
CA LEU A 551 -10.32 48.36 -18.26
C LEU A 551 -10.89 49.36 -17.26
N VAL A 552 -10.90 49.02 -15.97
CA VAL A 552 -11.27 49.96 -14.89
C VAL A 552 -10.31 51.15 -14.87
N GLY A 553 -9.01 50.93 -15.02
CA GLY A 553 -8.01 52.00 -15.11
C GLY A 553 -8.28 52.99 -16.25
N PHE A 554 -8.61 52.50 -17.45
CA PHE A 554 -8.97 53.36 -18.58
C PHE A 554 -10.23 54.18 -18.32
N ILE A 555 -11.26 53.57 -17.74
CA ILE A 555 -12.51 54.26 -17.40
C ILE A 555 -12.24 55.39 -16.40
N VAL A 556 -11.49 55.10 -15.34
CA VAL A 556 -11.13 56.12 -14.32
C VAL A 556 -10.34 57.26 -14.96
N SER A 557 -9.37 56.96 -15.82
CA SER A 557 -8.57 57.98 -16.51
C SER A 557 -9.43 58.90 -17.40
N ILE A 558 -10.38 58.33 -18.16
CA ILE A 558 -11.31 59.11 -18.99
C ILE A 558 -12.21 60.00 -18.11
N ILE A 559 -12.73 59.46 -17.00
CA ILE A 559 -13.55 60.23 -16.06
C ILE A 559 -12.74 61.39 -15.46
N THR A 560 -11.50 61.15 -15.05
CA THR A 560 -10.64 62.23 -14.51
C THR A 560 -10.38 63.32 -15.53
N LEU A 561 -10.16 62.97 -16.81
CA LEU A 561 -9.97 63.94 -17.89
C LEU A 561 -11.24 64.77 -18.15
N LEU A 562 -12.41 64.13 -18.12
CA LEU A 562 -13.69 64.82 -18.29
C LEU A 562 -13.94 65.79 -17.13
N LEU A 563 -13.70 65.35 -15.89
CA LEU A 563 -13.81 66.20 -14.70
C LEU A 563 -12.86 67.39 -14.76
N GLU A 564 -11.60 67.18 -15.16
CA GLU A 564 -10.63 68.26 -15.32
C GLU A 564 -11.09 69.31 -16.34
N LYS A 565 -11.57 68.87 -17.52
CA LYS A 565 -12.12 69.79 -18.53
C LYS A 565 -13.33 70.56 -18.02
N ILE A 566 -14.24 69.91 -17.30
CA ILE A 566 -15.43 70.55 -16.72
C ILE A 566 -15.01 71.60 -15.69
N ILE A 567 -14.12 71.25 -14.76
CA ILE A 567 -13.62 72.16 -13.73
C ILE A 567 -12.88 73.35 -14.37
N HIS A 568 -12.02 73.09 -15.36
CA HIS A 568 -11.31 74.15 -16.07
C HIS A 568 -12.27 75.12 -16.78
N HIS A 569 -13.33 74.59 -17.41
CA HIS A 569 -14.35 75.41 -18.05
C HIS A 569 -15.14 76.26 -17.04
N LEU A 570 -15.55 75.68 -15.90
CA LEU A 570 -16.24 76.38 -14.82
C LEU A 570 -15.38 77.50 -14.20
N ILE A 571 -14.07 77.26 -14.03
CA ILE A 571 -13.12 78.26 -13.53
C ILE A 571 -12.94 79.41 -14.54
N ASN A 572 -12.87 79.11 -15.84
CA ASN A 572 -12.75 80.14 -16.88
C ASN A 572 -14.01 81.00 -16.99
N ILE A 573 -15.20 80.40 -16.90
CA ILE A 573 -16.47 81.14 -16.84
C ILE A 573 -16.47 82.09 -15.63
N LYS A 574 -16.05 81.60 -14.45
CA LYS A 574 -15.99 82.40 -13.22
C LYS A 574 -15.00 83.58 -13.36
N LYS A 575 -13.83 83.36 -13.95
CA LYS A 575 -12.87 84.43 -14.27
C LYS A 575 -13.45 85.46 -15.23
N GLN A 576 -14.15 85.05 -16.28
CA GLN A 576 -14.80 85.98 -17.21
C GLN A 576 -15.89 86.82 -16.53
N THR A 577 -16.67 86.25 -15.62
CA THR A 577 -17.68 87.01 -14.85
C THR A 577 -17.06 87.98 -13.84
N ASP A 578 -15.94 87.64 -13.20
CA ASP A 578 -15.24 88.53 -12.27
C ASP A 578 -14.52 89.67 -12.99
N THR A 579 -13.97 89.42 -14.19
CA THR A 579 -13.33 90.45 -15.02
C THR A 579 -14.35 91.44 -15.60
N ASN A 580 -15.55 90.97 -15.95
CA ASN A 580 -16.64 91.86 -16.38
C ASN A 580 -17.19 92.71 -15.23
N ARG A 581 -17.17 92.22 -13.98
CA ARG A 581 -17.56 93.00 -12.79
C ARG A 581 -16.58 94.10 -12.43
N SER A 582 -15.27 93.90 -12.58
CA SER A 582 -14.27 94.93 -12.30
C SER A 582 -14.27 96.06 -13.33
N ILE A 583 -14.58 95.77 -14.60
CA ILE A 583 -14.72 96.79 -15.66
C ILE A 583 -15.97 97.66 -15.45
N VAL A 584 -17.04 97.12 -14.86
CA VAL A 584 -18.27 97.87 -14.53
C VAL A 584 -18.09 98.75 -13.29
N LEU A 585 -17.11 98.49 -12.42
CA LEU A 585 -16.81 99.31 -11.24
C LEU A 585 -15.77 100.42 -11.49
N GLN A 586 -15.12 100.43 -12.65
CA GLN A 586 -14.15 101.48 -13.07
C GLN A 586 -14.74 102.52 -14.05
N LYS A 587 -16.01 102.34 -14.45
CA LYS A 587 -16.83 103.36 -15.13
C LYS A 587 -17.82 103.93 -14.13
#